data_AF-A0A383AZ83-F1
#
_entry.id   AF-A0A383AZ83-F1
#
_cell.length_a   1.000
_cell.length_b   1.000
_cell.length_c   1.000
_cell.angle_alpha   90.00
_cell.angle_beta   90.00
_cell.angle_gamma   90.00
#
_symmetry.space_group_name_H-M   'P 1'
#
loop_
_entity.id
_entity.type
_entity.pdbx_description
1 polymer ?
#
loop_
_entity_poly.entity_id
_entity_poly.type
_entity_poly.pdbx_seq_one_letter_code
_entity_poly.pdbx_strand_id
1 'polypeptide(L)'
;PSKYLQRRNDLRFMCGPQLVQDTIYHLGDPSVKVDGNIASGGSPVNSNIGGRYFEGDGGASGGPGSTGLRPFGIPVVEVPLMPESVAGDYGGAAGDHAYLIMTFPQNHIIGIQREIVVYREFKPKKDTIEYTQFTRVASNVENFDAYVITKNVKRRAA
;
A
#
# COMPACT_ATOMS: atom_id res chain seq x y z
N PRO A 1 -0.01 17.72 -8.76
CA PRO A 1 -0.34 19.17 -8.75
C PRO A 1 -0.24 19.79 -7.35
N SER A 2 0.27 21.01 -7.19
CA SER A 2 0.43 21.66 -5.88
C SER A 2 -0.89 21.83 -5.11
N LYS A 3 -2.01 21.93 -5.84
CA LYS A 3 -3.38 21.94 -5.28
C LYS A 3 -3.68 20.76 -4.32
N TYR A 4 -3.11 19.58 -4.55
CA TYR A 4 -3.33 18.40 -3.70
C TYR A 4 -2.38 18.33 -2.51
N LEU A 5 -1.20 18.94 -2.60
CA LEU A 5 -0.24 19.03 -1.49
C LEU A 5 -0.76 19.92 -0.36
N GLN A 6 -1.62 20.90 -0.67
CA GLN A 6 -2.33 21.67 0.36
C GLN A 6 -3.24 20.80 1.24
N ARG A 7 -3.73 19.68 0.69
CA ARG A 7 -4.56 18.68 1.40
C ARG A 7 -3.76 17.42 1.76
N ARG A 8 -2.47 17.55 2.08
CA ARG A 8 -1.58 16.41 2.36
C ARG A 8 -2.11 15.46 3.44
N ASN A 9 -2.83 15.98 4.43
CA ASN A 9 -3.36 15.19 5.53
C ASN A 9 -4.45 14.18 5.09
N ASP A 10 -5.08 14.42 3.94
CA ASP A 10 -6.12 13.54 3.38
C ASP A 10 -5.54 12.48 2.43
N LEU A 11 -4.30 12.68 1.96
CA LEU A 11 -3.61 11.72 1.08
C LEU A 11 -3.24 10.46 1.84
N ARG A 12 -3.17 9.33 1.15
CA ARG A 12 -2.60 8.10 1.67
C ARG A 12 -1.63 7.51 0.66
N PHE A 13 -0.57 6.92 1.18
CA PHE A 13 0.23 5.96 0.44
C PHE A 13 -0.38 4.57 0.63
N MET A 14 -0.57 3.85 -0.47
CA MET A 14 -1.09 2.48 -0.48
C MET A 14 -0.03 1.56 -1.08
N CYS A 15 0.39 0.56 -0.32
CA CYS A 15 1.36 -0.45 -0.75
C CYS A 15 1.04 -1.81 -0.15
N GLY A 16 1.71 -2.85 -0.66
CA GLY A 16 1.62 -4.18 -0.09
C GLY A 16 2.40 -4.37 1.21
N PRO A 17 2.17 -5.50 1.90
CA PRO A 17 2.80 -5.83 3.18
C PRO A 17 4.33 -5.91 3.12
N GLN A 18 4.90 -6.51 2.08
CA GLN A 18 6.33 -6.78 2.04
C GLN A 18 7.13 -5.47 1.95
N LEU A 19 6.62 -4.48 1.21
CA LEU A 19 7.28 -3.18 1.11
C LEU A 19 7.31 -2.44 2.46
N VAL A 20 6.24 -2.57 3.26
CA VAL A 20 6.18 -2.01 4.62
C VAL A 20 7.23 -2.68 5.51
N GLN A 21 7.29 -4.02 5.49
CA GLN A 21 8.26 -4.77 6.28
C GLN A 21 9.70 -4.44 5.89
N ASP A 22 10.00 -4.42 4.58
CA ASP A 22 11.33 -4.05 4.07
C ASP A 22 11.74 -2.65 4.53
N THR A 23 10.80 -1.70 4.53
CA THR A 23 11.05 -0.33 5.01
C THR A 23 11.36 -0.32 6.51
N ILE A 24 10.59 -1.06 7.33
CA ILE A 24 10.84 -1.17 8.77
C ILE A 24 12.20 -1.81 9.04
N TYR A 25 12.54 -2.90 8.34
CA TYR A 25 13.83 -3.57 8.48
C TYR A 25 14.99 -2.65 8.11
N HIS A 26 14.87 -1.92 7.00
CA HIS A 26 15.91 -0.99 6.55
C HIS A 26 16.07 0.20 7.51
N LEU A 27 14.98 0.69 8.12
CA LEU A 27 15.05 1.76 9.12
C LEU A 27 15.66 1.29 10.46
N GLY A 28 15.55 0.01 10.78
CA GLY A 28 16.13 -0.60 11.98
C GLY A 28 17.59 -1.01 11.85
N ASP A 29 18.16 -1.05 10.64
CA ASP A 29 19.54 -1.51 10.40
C ASP A 29 20.56 -0.37 10.67
N PRO A 30 21.50 -0.55 11.63
CA PRO A 30 22.56 0.43 11.92
C PRO A 30 23.61 0.58 10.83
N SER A 31 23.61 -0.33 9.84
CA SER A 31 24.54 -0.34 8.71
C SER A 31 24.08 0.55 7.56
N VAL A 32 22.81 0.97 7.59
CA VAL A 32 22.17 1.72 6.50
C VAL A 32 22.70 3.15 6.43
N LYS A 33 23.11 3.53 5.22
CA LYS A 33 23.55 4.90 4.92
C LYS A 33 22.34 5.75 4.55
N VAL A 34 22.03 6.76 5.36
CA VAL A 34 21.17 7.88 4.94
C VAL A 34 22.11 8.97 4.43
N ASP A 35 21.88 9.47 3.22
CA ASP A 35 22.69 10.50 2.56
C ASP A 35 24.19 10.14 2.35
N GLY A 36 24.48 8.87 2.05
CA GLY A 36 25.81 8.42 1.62
C GLY A 36 26.83 8.15 2.73
N ASN A 37 26.51 8.47 3.99
CA ASN A 37 27.37 8.22 5.15
C ASN A 37 26.80 7.08 6.03
N ILE A 38 27.65 6.16 6.47
CA ILE A 38 27.30 5.18 7.51
C ILE A 38 27.13 5.96 8.82
N ALA A 39 26.07 5.70 9.58
CA ALA A 39 25.95 6.21 10.94
C ALA A 39 27.20 5.79 11.74
N SER A 40 28.10 6.74 12.05
CA SER A 40 29.32 6.42 12.79
C SER A 40 28.95 5.92 14.18
N GLY A 41 29.31 4.68 14.51
CA GLY A 41 29.15 4.14 15.87
C GLY A 41 28.09 3.05 16.06
N GLY A 42 27.57 2.41 15.00
CA GLY A 42 26.67 1.27 15.14
C GLY A 42 25.32 1.61 15.79
N SER A 43 24.99 2.90 15.87
CA SER A 43 23.68 3.37 16.29
C SER A 43 22.72 3.23 15.10
N PRO A 44 21.55 2.58 15.26
CA PRO A 44 20.53 2.58 14.21
C PRO A 44 20.26 4.02 13.77
N VAL A 45 19.96 4.22 12.49
CA VAL A 45 19.66 5.54 11.87
C VAL A 45 18.44 6.26 12.50
N ASN A 46 17.86 5.66 13.54
CA ASN A 46 16.98 6.25 14.52
C ASN A 46 17.73 7.13 15.55
N SER A 47 18.31 8.24 15.10
CA SER A 47 18.62 9.33 16.04
C SER A 47 18.11 10.70 15.63
N ASN A 48 17.68 10.94 14.38
CA ASN A 48 17.09 12.24 13.98
C ASN A 48 16.14 12.23 12.76
N ILE A 49 16.19 11.20 11.88
CA ILE A 49 15.34 11.10 10.67
C ILE A 49 14.43 9.86 10.74
N GLY A 50 14.96 8.71 11.17
CA GLY A 50 14.16 7.51 11.45
C GLY A 50 13.07 7.76 12.48
N GLY A 51 13.42 8.49 13.55
CA GLY A 51 12.49 9.04 14.53
C GLY A 51 11.32 9.78 13.88
N ARG A 52 11.56 10.72 12.96
CA ARG A 52 10.49 11.51 12.30
C ARG A 52 9.49 10.70 11.46
N TYR A 53 9.83 9.50 11.01
CA TYR A 53 8.88 8.60 10.36
C TYR A 53 7.89 7.97 11.36
N PHE A 54 8.24 7.94 12.66
CA PHE A 54 7.46 7.40 13.78
C PHE A 54 7.04 8.46 14.86
N GLU A 55 7.69 9.62 14.93
CA GLU A 55 7.63 10.64 16.01
C GLU A 55 6.51 11.67 15.85
N GLY A 56 5.59 11.47 14.91
CA GLY A 56 4.31 12.16 14.95
C GLY A 56 3.39 11.50 15.98
N ASP A 57 3.74 11.52 17.27
CA ASP A 57 2.95 11.05 18.44
C ASP A 57 1.91 9.95 18.13
N GLY A 58 2.35 8.88 17.46
CA GLY A 58 1.41 8.05 16.72
C GLY A 58 2.00 6.71 16.37
N GLY A 59 1.98 5.79 17.34
CA GLY A 59 1.84 4.37 17.03
C GLY A 59 0.68 4.16 16.05
N ALA A 60 0.67 3.03 15.33
CA ALA A 60 -0.32 2.72 14.30
C ALA A 60 -1.70 3.29 14.65
N SER A 61 -2.08 4.39 13.99
CA SER A 61 -3.38 5.03 14.23
C SER A 61 -4.41 3.98 13.85
N GLY A 62 -5.09 3.39 14.83
CA GLY A 62 -5.74 2.07 14.82
C GLY A 62 -6.82 1.78 13.77
N GLY A 63 -6.85 2.47 12.64
CA GLY A 63 -7.60 2.12 11.46
C GLY A 63 -6.98 0.92 10.71
N PRO A 64 -7.79 0.21 9.90
CA PRO A 64 -7.34 -0.94 9.12
C PRO A 64 -6.14 -0.62 8.23
N GLY A 65 -5.13 -1.50 8.24
CA GLY A 65 -3.92 -1.35 7.42
C GLY A 65 -2.95 -0.25 7.88
N SER A 66 -3.14 0.35 9.05
CA SER A 66 -2.21 1.38 9.54
C SER A 66 -0.86 0.77 9.92
N THR A 67 0.21 1.30 9.33
CA THR A 67 1.59 0.84 9.55
C THR A 67 2.36 1.68 10.58
N GLY A 68 1.85 2.87 10.91
CA GLY A 68 2.58 3.87 11.69
C GLY A 68 3.61 4.68 10.88
N LEU A 69 3.96 4.24 9.66
CA LEU A 69 4.88 4.96 8.79
C LEU A 69 4.20 6.19 8.17
N ARG A 70 4.86 7.35 8.29
CA ARG A 70 4.37 8.63 7.77
C ARG A 70 5.42 9.42 6.96
N PRO A 71 5.91 8.89 5.82
CA PRO A 71 6.80 9.62 4.94
C PRO A 71 6.18 10.96 4.51
N PHE A 72 6.94 12.05 4.66
CA PHE A 72 6.48 13.42 4.37
C PHE A 72 5.21 13.86 5.14
N GLY A 73 4.90 13.20 6.26
CA GLY A 73 3.67 13.44 7.04
C GLY A 73 2.40 12.82 6.43
N ILE A 74 2.52 12.02 5.36
CA ILE A 74 1.40 11.31 4.72
C ILE A 74 1.38 9.86 5.24
N PRO A 75 0.25 9.35 5.73
CA PRO A 75 0.19 7.99 6.26
C PRO A 75 0.29 6.93 5.16
N VAL A 76 1.02 5.85 5.46
CA VAL A 76 1.05 4.62 4.68
C VAL A 76 -0.02 3.65 5.18
N VAL A 77 -0.78 3.10 4.24
CA VAL A 77 -1.80 2.08 4.43
C VAL A 77 -1.36 0.82 3.71
N GLU A 78 -1.32 -0.27 4.45
CA GLU A 78 -1.07 -1.60 3.91
C GLU A 78 -2.35 -2.15 3.27
N VAL A 79 -2.23 -2.60 2.03
CA VAL A 79 -3.31 -3.22 1.26
C VAL A 79 -2.97 -4.70 1.04
N PRO A 80 -3.75 -5.63 1.62
CA PRO A 80 -3.55 -7.05 1.41
C PRO A 80 -3.66 -7.42 -0.07
N LEU A 81 -2.88 -8.41 -0.49
CA LEU A 81 -2.88 -8.97 -1.86
C LEU A 81 -2.51 -7.97 -2.97
N MET A 82 -1.97 -6.81 -2.63
CA MET A 82 -1.35 -5.93 -3.61
C MET A 82 -0.16 -6.66 -4.26
N PRO A 83 0.01 -6.63 -5.60
CA PRO A 83 1.05 -7.40 -6.26
C PRO A 83 2.44 -6.83 -5.93
N GLU A 84 3.31 -7.71 -5.42
CA GLU A 84 4.68 -7.37 -4.99
C GLU A 84 5.76 -8.24 -5.66
N SER A 85 5.37 -9.17 -6.54
CA SER A 85 6.28 -10.05 -7.29
C SER A 85 6.30 -9.70 -8.78
N VAL A 86 6.27 -8.40 -9.09
CA VAL A 86 6.17 -7.94 -10.48
C VAL A 86 7.57 -7.75 -11.06
N ALA A 87 7.76 -8.13 -12.32
CA ALA A 87 8.99 -7.84 -13.05
C ALA A 87 9.12 -6.32 -13.28
N GLY A 88 10.34 -5.80 -13.16
CA GLY A 88 10.60 -4.39 -13.46
C GLY A 88 10.45 -4.11 -14.96
N ASP A 89 9.96 -2.93 -15.33
CA ASP A 89 9.72 -2.55 -16.73
C ASP A 89 10.92 -1.86 -17.41
N TYR A 90 12.09 -1.89 -16.76
CA TYR A 90 13.35 -1.34 -17.27
C TYR A 90 14.34 -2.42 -17.73
N GLY A 91 15.26 -2.07 -18.62
CA GLY A 91 16.25 -3.01 -19.16
C GLY A 91 17.15 -3.60 -18.07
N GLY A 92 17.28 -4.93 -18.04
CA GLY A 92 18.09 -5.65 -17.04
C GLY A 92 17.42 -5.80 -15.67
N ALA A 93 16.11 -5.53 -15.56
CA ALA A 93 15.37 -5.76 -14.33
C ALA A 93 15.43 -7.24 -13.92
N ALA A 94 15.87 -7.49 -12.68
CA ALA A 94 15.92 -8.81 -12.08
C ALA A 94 15.24 -8.79 -10.72
N GLY A 95 14.59 -9.90 -10.36
CA GLY A 95 13.83 -10.07 -9.14
C GLY A 95 12.55 -9.24 -9.07
N ASP A 96 11.98 -9.20 -7.88
CA ASP A 96 10.62 -8.69 -7.66
C ASP A 96 10.58 -7.18 -7.41
N HIS A 97 9.46 -6.58 -7.82
CA HIS A 97 9.14 -5.17 -7.64
C HIS A 97 7.69 -5.00 -7.18
N ALA A 98 7.47 -4.00 -6.34
CA ALA A 98 6.18 -3.59 -5.83
C ALA A 98 5.71 -2.28 -6.47
N TYR A 99 4.44 -1.98 -6.26
CA TYR A 99 3.85 -0.69 -6.57
C TYR A 99 3.61 0.12 -5.29
N LEU A 100 3.70 1.44 -5.42
CA LEU A 100 3.25 2.39 -4.40
C LEU A 100 2.24 3.32 -5.06
N ILE A 101 1.03 3.38 -4.53
CA ILE A 101 -0.03 4.26 -5.02
C ILE A 101 -0.17 5.43 -4.05
N MET A 102 -0.22 6.65 -4.56
CA MET A 102 -0.53 7.84 -3.78
C MET A 102 -1.78 8.50 -4.33
N THR A 103 -2.82 8.57 -3.49
CA THR A 103 -4.11 9.16 -3.84
C THR A 103 -4.90 9.49 -2.57
N PHE A 104 -6.03 10.20 -2.72
CA PHE A 104 -7.04 10.25 -1.67
C PHE A 104 -7.79 8.90 -1.64
N PRO A 105 -8.04 8.29 -0.47
CA PRO A 105 -8.78 7.03 -0.39
C PRO A 105 -10.17 7.11 -1.03
N GLN A 106 -10.83 8.28 -0.92
CA GLN A 106 -12.14 8.55 -1.51
C GLN A 106 -12.13 8.64 -3.05
N ASN A 107 -10.95 8.73 -3.67
CA ASN A 107 -10.81 8.77 -5.13
C ASN A 107 -11.01 7.40 -5.77
N HIS A 108 -10.88 6.31 -4.99
CA HIS A 108 -11.21 4.97 -5.44
C HIS A 108 -12.71 4.72 -5.28
N ILE A 109 -13.40 4.59 -6.40
CA ILE A 109 -14.85 4.39 -6.42
C ILE A 109 -15.19 2.98 -6.92
N ILE A 110 -16.15 2.36 -6.26
CA ILE A 110 -16.72 1.07 -6.67
C ILE A 110 -18.23 1.29 -6.88
N GLY A 111 -18.67 1.13 -8.12
CA GLY A 111 -20.07 1.26 -8.52
C GLY A 111 -20.74 -0.10 -8.65
N ILE A 112 -21.90 -0.26 -8.02
CA ILE A 112 -22.75 -1.45 -8.14
C ILE A 112 -23.84 -1.13 -9.18
N GLN A 113 -23.78 -1.77 -10.35
CA GLN A 113 -24.64 -1.43 -11.51
C GLN A 113 -26.03 -2.11 -11.46
N ARG A 114 -26.14 -3.23 -10.75
CA ARG A 114 -27.41 -3.90 -10.47
C ARG A 114 -27.38 -4.48 -9.06
N GLU A 115 -28.56 -4.65 -8.51
CA GLU A 115 -28.78 -5.32 -7.23
C GLU A 115 -28.13 -6.71 -7.18
N ILE A 116 -27.73 -7.11 -5.98
CA ILE A 116 -27.20 -8.45 -5.69
C ILE A 116 -28.37 -9.44 -5.67
N VAL A 117 -28.44 -10.31 -6.68
CA VAL A 117 -29.48 -11.35 -6.76
C VAL A 117 -28.92 -12.68 -6.30
N VAL A 118 -29.62 -13.34 -5.38
CA VAL A 118 -29.25 -14.66 -4.84
C VAL A 118 -30.33 -15.66 -5.20
N TYR A 119 -29.94 -16.71 -5.92
CA TYR A 119 -30.76 -17.87 -6.20
C TYR A 119 -30.36 -19.02 -5.28
N ARG A 120 -31.35 -19.77 -4.81
CA ARG A 120 -31.16 -21.00 -4.04
C ARG A 120 -31.78 -22.15 -4.82
N GLU A 121 -30.99 -23.17 -5.09
CA GLU A 121 -31.45 -24.37 -5.79
C GLU A 121 -30.97 -25.62 -5.05
N PHE A 122 -31.85 -26.60 -4.86
CA PHE A 122 -31.45 -27.94 -4.40
C PHE A 122 -31.06 -28.77 -5.62
N LYS A 123 -29.85 -29.34 -5.63
CA LYS A 123 -29.35 -30.23 -6.68
C LYS A 123 -29.57 -31.69 -6.24
N PRO A 124 -30.63 -32.37 -6.72
CA PRO A 124 -30.98 -33.70 -6.22
C PRO A 124 -29.90 -34.75 -6.48
N LYS A 125 -29.16 -34.61 -7.59
CA LYS A 125 -28.06 -35.52 -7.93
C LYS A 125 -26.85 -35.41 -7.00
N LYS A 126 -26.69 -34.30 -6.28
CA LYS A 126 -25.57 -34.06 -5.37
C LYS A 126 -26.00 -34.04 -3.90
N ASP A 127 -27.29 -34.21 -3.63
CA ASP A 127 -27.91 -34.01 -2.32
C ASP A 127 -27.40 -32.72 -1.61
N THR A 128 -27.29 -31.64 -2.38
CA THR A 128 -26.68 -30.38 -1.92
C THR A 128 -27.55 -29.19 -2.32
N ILE A 129 -27.58 -28.17 -1.46
CA ILE A 129 -28.18 -26.86 -1.79
C ILE A 129 -27.06 -25.94 -2.28
N GLU A 130 -27.21 -25.44 -3.51
CA GLU A 130 -26.28 -24.48 -4.11
C GLU A 130 -26.92 -23.07 -4.06
N TYR A 131 -26.12 -22.08 -3.65
CA TYR A 131 -26.47 -20.66 -3.70
C TYR A 131 -25.70 -20.01 -4.85
N THR A 132 -26.41 -19.43 -5.81
CA THR A 132 -25.79 -18.70 -6.92
C THR A 132 -26.07 -17.21 -6.75
N GLN A 133 -25.00 -16.43 -6.60
CA GLN A 133 -25.05 -14.99 -6.48
C GLN A 133 -24.59 -14.34 -7.78
N PHE A 134 -25.42 -13.44 -8.33
CA PHE A 134 -25.04 -12.58 -9.45
C PHE A 134 -24.86 -11.15 -8.94
N THR A 135 -23.69 -10.58 -9.20
CA THR A 135 -23.38 -9.18 -8.93
C THR A 135 -22.71 -8.56 -10.15
N ARG A 136 -23.02 -7.29 -10.43
CA ARG A 136 -22.33 -6.51 -11.46
C ARG A 136 -21.72 -5.28 -10.82
N VAL A 137 -20.40 -5.32 -10.72
CA VAL A 137 -19.59 -4.30 -10.06
C VAL A 137 -18.59 -3.74 -11.07
N ALA A 138 -18.35 -2.43 -11.00
CA ALA A 138 -17.26 -1.76 -11.70
C ALA A 138 -16.44 -0.96 -10.70
N SER A 139 -15.13 -0.86 -10.93
CA SER A 139 -14.25 0.03 -10.18
C SER A 139 -13.72 1.12 -11.10
N ASN A 140 -13.51 2.31 -10.55
CA ASN A 140 -12.90 3.42 -11.29
C ASN A 140 -12.14 4.35 -10.33
N VAL A 141 -11.36 5.27 -10.91
CA VAL A 141 -10.75 6.40 -10.22
C VAL A 141 -11.50 7.65 -10.64
N GLU A 142 -11.99 8.43 -9.67
CA GLU A 142 -12.82 9.62 -9.95
C GLU A 142 -12.00 10.73 -10.64
N ASN A 143 -10.81 11.00 -10.13
CA ASN A 143 -9.93 12.06 -10.59
C ASN A 143 -8.51 11.54 -10.82
N PHE A 144 -8.13 11.42 -12.09
CA PHE A 144 -6.81 10.95 -12.51
C PHE A 144 -5.68 11.93 -12.16
N ASP A 145 -5.94 13.23 -12.05
CA ASP A 145 -4.90 14.21 -11.67
C ASP A 145 -4.39 13.99 -10.24
N ALA A 146 -5.21 13.40 -9.38
CA ALA A 146 -4.94 13.13 -7.98
C ALA A 146 -4.40 11.71 -7.74
N TYR A 147 -4.03 11.01 -8.81
CA TYR A 147 -3.64 9.60 -8.76
C TYR A 147 -2.22 9.40 -9.30
N VAL A 148 -1.33 8.88 -8.46
CA VAL A 148 0.06 8.60 -8.84
C VAL A 148 0.38 7.15 -8.50
N ILE A 149 0.98 6.44 -9.46
CA ILE A 149 1.56 5.11 -9.25
C ILE A 149 3.06 5.21 -9.43
N THR A 150 3.82 4.85 -8.41
CA THR A 150 5.25 4.57 -8.52
C THR A 150 5.43 3.08 -8.84
N LYS A 151 6.10 2.81 -9.96
CA LYS A 151 6.46 1.46 -10.41
C LYS A 151 7.91 1.15 -10.07
N ASN A 152 8.27 -0.13 -10.18
CA ASN A 152 9.63 -0.62 -9.98
C ASN A 152 10.20 -0.34 -8.58
N VAL A 153 9.36 -0.34 -7.55
CA VAL A 153 9.87 -0.24 -6.18
C VAL A 153 10.53 -1.57 -5.85
N LYS A 154 11.87 -1.59 -5.85
CA LYS A 154 12.63 -2.81 -5.65
C LYS A 154 12.40 -3.32 -4.24
N ARG A 155 11.92 -4.55 -4.12
CA ARG A 155 11.84 -5.23 -2.83
C ARG A 155 13.13 -6.00 -2.53
N ARG A 156 13.35 -6.28 -1.26
CA ARG A 156 14.40 -7.20 -0.81
C ARG A 156 14.13 -8.59 -1.37
N ALA A 157 15.19 -9.28 -1.79
CA ALA A 157 15.08 -10.70 -2.11
C ALA A 157 14.76 -11.48 -0.82
N ALA A 158 13.78 -12.39 -0.89
CA ALA A 158 13.48 -13.31 0.21
C ALA A 158 14.69 -14.19 0.54
#